data_AF-A0AAI9AJ19-F1
#
_entry.id   AF-A0AAI9AJ19-F1
#
_cell.length_a   1.000
_cell.length_b   1.000
_cell.length_c   1.000
_cell.angle_alpha   90.00
_cell.angle_beta   90.00
_cell.angle_gamma   90.00
#
_symmetry.space_group_name_H-M   'P 1'
#
loop_
_entity.id
_entity.type
_entity.pdbx_description
1 polymer ?
#
loop_
_entity_poly.entity_id
_entity_poly.type
_entity_poly.pdbx_seq_one_letter_code
_entity_poly.pdbx_strand_id
1 'polypeptide(L)' 'MRIEQINAKALERVDYDRYLLSQAVAKRVNQLLNGEKPLIELPKKNMQPTEIAILEIAEGLIKVKEI' A
#
# COMPACT_ATOMS: atom_id res chain seq x y z
N MET A 1 -3.52 12.51 6.21
CA MET A 1 -3.57 11.51 7.30
C MET A 1 -2.19 11.37 7.93
N ARG A 2 -2.10 11.00 9.21
CA ARG A 2 -0.82 10.63 9.84
C ARG A 2 -0.43 9.22 9.39
N ILE A 3 0.88 8.92 9.33
CA ILE A 3 1.38 7.65 8.77
C ILE A 3 0.90 6.42 9.57
N GLU A 4 0.77 6.57 10.88
CA GLU A 4 0.31 5.53 11.79
C GLU A 4 -1.15 5.13 11.50
N GLN A 5 -1.99 6.10 11.12
CA GLN A 5 -3.39 5.84 10.73
C GLN A 5 -3.47 5.11 9.39
N ILE A 6 -2.58 5.45 8.45
CA ILE A 6 -2.51 4.78 7.14
C ILE A 6 -2.07 3.32 7.35
N ASN A 7 -1.05 3.09 8.17
CA ASN A 7 -0.57 1.75 8.49
C ASN A 7 -1.64 0.90 9.19
N ALA A 8 -2.38 1.47 10.15
CA ALA A 8 -3.48 0.77 10.81
C ALA A 8 -4.59 0.39 9.82
N LYS A 9 -5.02 1.33 8.98
CA LYS A 9 -6.03 1.10 7.94
C LYS A 9 -5.56 0.07 6.91
N ALA A 10 -4.27 0.02 6.58
CA ALA A 10 -3.71 -1.00 5.70
C ALA A 10 -3.72 -2.39 6.34
N LEU A 11 -3.40 -2.51 7.65
CA LEU A 11 -3.50 -3.77 8.38
C LEU A 11 -4.93 -4.31 8.43
N GLU A 12 -5.92 -3.44 8.60
CA GLU A 12 -7.34 -3.82 8.57
C GLU A 12 -7.76 -4.46 7.24
N ARG A 13 -7.09 -4.13 6.13
CA ARG A 13 -7.39 -4.70 4.80
C ARG A 13 -6.84 -6.11 4.58
N VAL A 14 -6.02 -6.57 5.50
CA VAL A 14 -5.38 -7.90 5.45
C VAL A 14 -5.67 -8.69 6.71
N ASP A 15 -6.77 -8.38 7.40
CA ASP A 15 -7.18 -9.04 8.65
C ASP A 15 -6.06 -9.08 9.71
N TYR A 16 -5.28 -7.99 9.77
CA TYR A 16 -4.12 -7.81 10.64
C TYR A 16 -2.96 -8.81 10.42
N ASP A 17 -2.95 -9.54 9.30
CA ASP A 17 -1.80 -10.35 8.89
C ASP A 17 -0.66 -9.46 8.37
N ARG A 18 0.34 -9.25 9.23
CA ARG A 18 1.51 -8.43 8.92
C ARG A 18 2.39 -9.03 7.83
N TYR A 19 2.45 -10.35 7.72
CA TYR A 19 3.25 -11.01 6.70
C TYR A 19 2.59 -10.82 5.33
N LEU A 20 1.27 -11.04 5.25
CA LEU A 20 0.49 -10.78 4.05
C LEU A 20 0.58 -9.31 3.62
N LEU A 21 0.50 -8.36 4.56
CA LEU A 21 0.72 -6.94 4.25
C LEU A 21 2.11 -6.70 3.68
N SER A 22 3.15 -7.24 4.31
CA SER A 22 4.53 -7.06 3.85
C SER A 22 4.73 -7.58 2.43
N GLN A 23 4.14 -8.74 2.10
CA GLN A 23 4.21 -9.29 0.75
C GLN A 23 3.44 -8.43 -0.27
N ALA A 24 2.24 -7.96 0.10
CA ALA A 24 1.44 -7.09 -0.76
C ALA A 24 2.14 -5.76 -1.05
N VAL A 25 2.73 -5.14 -0.03
CA VAL A 25 3.52 -3.92 -0.17
C VAL A 25 4.73 -4.16 -1.06
N ALA A 26 5.53 -5.21 -0.81
CA ALA A 26 6.70 -5.52 -1.63
C ALA A 26 6.34 -5.75 -3.11
N LYS A 27 5.27 -6.51 -3.36
CA LYS A 27 4.76 -6.73 -4.72
C LYS A 27 4.37 -5.43 -5.40
N ARG A 28 3.65 -4.55 -4.70
CA ARG A 28 3.22 -3.26 -5.27
C ARG A 28 4.39 -2.29 -5.48
N VAL A 29 5.35 -2.25 -4.56
CA VAL A 29 6.55 -1.45 -4.72
C VAL A 29 7.30 -1.84 -5.99
N ASN A 30 7.46 -3.14 -6.25
CA ASN A 30 8.10 -3.62 -7.49
C ASN A 30 7.35 -3.15 -8.75
N GLN A 31 6.01 -3.13 -8.74
CA GLN A 31 5.21 -2.59 -9.85
C GLN A 31 5.49 -1.10 -10.09
N LEU A 32 5.50 -0.30 -9.02
CA LEU A 32 5.78 1.13 -9.10
C LEU A 32 7.20 1.41 -9.61
N LEU A 33 8.18 0.63 -9.15
CA LEU A 33 9.57 0.72 -9.61
C LEU A 33 9.71 0.32 -11.09
N ASN A 34 8.86 -0.57 -11.58
CA ASN A 34 8.79 -0.95 -13.00
C ASN A 34 8.01 0.07 -13.86
N GLY A 35 7.60 1.21 -13.30
CA GLY A 35 6.95 2.29 -14.02
C GLY A 35 5.42 2.24 -14.03
N GLU A 36 4.81 1.34 -13.26
CA GLU A 36 3.36 1.45 -13.02
C GLU A 36 3.05 2.76 -12.29
N LYS A 37 1.93 3.37 -12.66
CA LYS A 37 1.47 4.61 -12.03
C LYS A 37 0.73 4.30 -10.73
N PRO A 38 0.77 5.22 -9.76
CA PRO A 38 -0.12 5.16 -8.60
C PRO A 38 -1.59 5.10 -9.04
N LEU A 39 -2.39 4.32 -8.32
CA LEU A 39 -3.84 4.15 -8.50
C LEU A 39 -4.64 5.29 -7.85
N ILE A 40 -3.98 6.16 -7.08
CA ILE A 40 -4.57 7.30 -6.40
C ILE A 40 -3.77 8.57 -6.67
N GLU A 41 -4.47 9.71 -6.66
CA GLU A 41 -3.81 11.01 -6.61
C GLU A 41 -3.02 11.14 -5.30
N LEU A 42 -1.72 11.42 -5.44
CA LEU A 42 -0.84 11.47 -4.29
C LEU A 42 -1.10 12.78 -3.51
N PRO A 43 -1.34 12.71 -2.19
CA PRO A 43 -1.57 13.90 -1.37
C PRO A 43 -0.32 14.78 -1.26
N LYS A 44 0.85 14.22 -1.58
CA LYS A 44 2.14 14.92 -1.62
C LYS A 44 2.94 14.46 -2.82
N LYS A 45 3.69 15.38 -3.42
CA LYS A 45 4.68 15.04 -4.44
C LYS A 45 5.85 14.27 -3.81
N ASN A 46 6.48 13.40 -4.61
CA ASN A 46 7.70 12.66 -4.24
C ASN A 46 7.55 11.70 -3.05
N MET A 47 6.35 11.15 -2.83
CA MET A 47 6.18 10.06 -1.86
C MET A 47 7.00 8.83 -2.29
N GLN A 48 7.56 8.12 -1.32
CA GLN A 48 8.31 6.89 -1.60
C GLN A 48 7.36 5.80 -2.12
N PRO A 49 7.81 4.90 -3.01
CA PRO A 49 6.99 3.79 -3.51
C PRO A 49 6.33 2.97 -2.41
N THR A 50 7.02 2.78 -1.29
CA THR A 50 6.47 2.07 -0.12
C THR A 50 5.30 2.81 0.50
N GLU A 51 5.40 4.14 0.65
CA GLU A 51 4.30 4.94 1.19
C GLU A 51 3.08 4.95 0.26
N ILE A 52 3.33 4.98 -1.06
CA ILE A 52 2.28 4.89 -2.08
C ILE A 52 1.58 3.53 -1.99
N ALA A 53 2.35 2.43 -1.94
CA ALA A 53 1.81 1.09 -1.85
C ALA A 53 0.94 0.89 -0.60
N ILE A 54 1.42 1.33 0.57
CA ILE A 54 0.65 1.24 1.83
C ILE A 54 -0.63 2.08 1.72
N LEU A 55 -0.56 3.28 1.15
CA LEU A 55 -1.73 4.14 0.96
C LEU A 55 -2.77 3.49 0.04
N GLU A 56 -2.35 2.93 -1.09
CA GLU A 56 -3.24 2.24 -2.03
C GLU A 56 -3.91 1.01 -1.40
N ILE A 57 -3.17 0.26 -0.58
CA ILE A 57 -3.72 -0.86 0.20
C ILE A 57 -4.72 -0.32 1.22
N ALA A 58 -4.37 0.70 2.01
CA ALA A 58 -5.26 1.31 3.01
C ALA A 58 -6.57 1.82 2.39
N GLU A 59 -6.52 2.41 1.21
CA GLU A 59 -7.71 2.85 0.46
C GLU A 59 -8.47 1.69 -0.20
N GLY A 60 -7.90 0.49 -0.24
CA GLY A 60 -8.55 -0.71 -0.77
C GLY A 60 -8.50 -0.82 -2.29
N LEU A 61 -7.62 -0.05 -2.92
CA LEU A 61 -7.41 -0.06 -4.36
C LEU A 61 -6.66 -1.32 -4.78
N ILE A 62 -5.91 -1.92 -3.85
CA ILE A 62 -5.21 -3.19 -4.03
C ILE A 62 -5.95 -4.25 -3.22
N LYS A 63 -6.54 -5.21 -3.93
CA LYS A 63 -7.11 -6.41 -3.31
C LYS A 63 -5.98 -7.35 -2.93
N VAL A 64 -5.70 -7.43 -1.64
CA VAL A 64 -4.84 -8.46 -1.08
C VAL A 64 -5.70 -9.68 -0.82
N LYS A 65 -5.39 -10.79 -1.50
CA LYS A 65 -6.02 -12.09 -1.25
C LYS A 65 -4.97 -12.99 -0.63
N GLU A 66 -5.37 -13.81 0.34
CA GLU A 66 -4.56 -14.94 0.77
C GLU A 66 -4.20 -15.82 -0.44
N ILE A 67 -2.96 -16.30 -0.47
CA ILE A 67 -2.40 -17.16 -1.52
C ILE A 67 -2.85 -18.60 -1.27
#